data_AF-A0A965FSU4-F1
#
_entry.id   AF-A0A965FSU4-F1
#
_cell.length_a   1.000
_cell.length_b   1.000
_cell.length_c   1.000
_cell.angle_alpha   90.00
_cell.angle_beta   90.00
_cell.angle_gamma   90.00
#
_symmetry.space_group_name_H-M   'P 1'
#
loop_
_entity.id
_entity.type
_entity.pdbx_description
1 polymer ?
#
loop_
_entity_poly.entity_id
_entity_poly.type
_entity_poly.pdbx_seq_one_letter_code
_entity_poly.pdbx_strand_id
1 'polypeptide(L)' 'MSGDGLSGREGGRSLKQRVKTAKKRTVSQKRWLERQLNDPFVARAKREGYRSRAAFKIIEINEKFKLF' A
#
# COMPACT_ATOMS: atom_id res chain seq x y z
N MET A 1 -35.29 13.31 -23.89
CA MET A 1 -35.52 12.35 -22.79
C MET A 1 -34.98 11.02 -23.24
N SER A 2 -33.81 10.60 -22.73
CA SER A 2 -33.39 9.20 -22.64
C SER A 2 -32.47 9.14 -21.44
N GLY A 3 -32.99 8.60 -20.34
CA GLY A 3 -32.21 8.29 -19.17
C GLY A 3 -31.62 6.89 -19.35
N ASP A 4 -30.34 6.76 -19.04
CA ASP A 4 -29.72 5.49 -18.69
C ASP A 4 -28.92 5.72 -17.42
N GLY A 5 -29.54 5.35 -16.30
CA GLY A 5 -28.87 5.21 -15.02
C GLY A 5 -27.95 4.00 -15.05
N LEU A 6 -26.69 4.22 -14.69
CA LEU A 6 -25.84 3.17 -14.15
C LEU A 6 -25.64 3.43 -12.66
N SER A 7 -26.64 3.00 -11.91
CA SER A 7 -26.54 2.72 -10.49
C SER A 7 -25.52 1.61 -10.23
N GLY A 8 -24.64 1.83 -9.26
CA GLY A 8 -24.09 0.77 -8.43
C GLY A 8 -22.64 0.39 -8.73
N ARG A 9 -21.72 0.81 -7.85
CA ARG A 9 -21.29 -0.06 -6.73
C ARG A 9 -20.30 0.69 -5.84
N GLU A 10 -20.82 1.24 -4.75
CA GLU A 10 -20.02 1.47 -3.55
C GLU A 10 -19.30 0.17 -3.16
N GLY A 11 -18.01 0.32 -2.91
CA GLY A 11 -17.15 -0.77 -2.48
C GLY A 11 -15.74 -0.24 -2.39
N GLY A 12 -15.40 0.42 -1.28
CA GLY A 12 -14.06 0.93 -0.93
C GLY A 12 -13.00 -0.16 -0.78
N ARG A 13 -12.91 -1.10 -1.73
CA ARG A 13 -11.81 -2.04 -1.85
C ARG A 13 -10.72 -1.32 -2.62
N SER A 14 -9.78 -0.73 -1.88
CA SER A 14 -8.54 -0.23 -2.48
C SER A 14 -7.96 -1.32 -3.39
N LEU A 15 -7.82 -1.02 -4.68
CA LEU A 15 -7.43 -2.00 -5.69
C LEU A 15 -6.05 -2.55 -5.33
N LYS A 16 -5.99 -3.83 -4.96
CA LYS A 16 -4.73 -4.47 -4.57
C LYS A 16 -3.72 -4.37 -5.72
N GLN A 17 -2.57 -3.74 -5.48
CA GLN A 17 -1.51 -3.62 -6.47
C GLN A 17 -0.89 -4.98 -6.74
N ARG A 18 -0.84 -5.35 -8.03
CA ARG A 18 -0.19 -6.56 -8.52
C ARG A 18 1.23 -6.27 -8.97
N VAL A 19 2.10 -7.26 -8.87
CA VAL A 19 3.50 -7.16 -9.34
C VAL A 19 3.52 -7.19 -10.87
N LYS A 20 3.94 -6.09 -11.50
CA LYS A 20 3.98 -5.92 -12.96
C LYS A 20 4.99 -6.87 -13.66
N THR A 21 6.08 -7.23 -12.98
CA THR A 21 7.19 -8.02 -13.54
C THR A 21 7.26 -9.44 -12.99
N ALA A 22 6.11 -10.11 -12.88
CA ALA A 22 6.01 -11.44 -12.28
C ALA A 22 6.66 -12.58 -13.12
N LYS A 23 6.89 -12.39 -14.42
CA LYS A 23 7.28 -13.45 -15.37
C LYS A 23 8.62 -14.14 -15.07
N LYS A 24 9.54 -13.49 -14.35
CA LYS A 24 10.87 -14.02 -13.99
C LYS A 24 11.01 -14.39 -12.51
N ARG A 25 9.92 -14.46 -11.75
CA ARG A 25 9.95 -14.64 -10.29
C ARG A 25 9.22 -15.92 -9.90
N THR A 26 9.70 -16.59 -8.85
CA THR A 26 8.99 -17.72 -8.26
C THR A 26 7.67 -17.26 -7.62
N VAL A 27 6.76 -18.21 -7.40
CA VAL A 27 5.46 -17.94 -6.77
C VAL A 27 5.63 -17.32 -5.38
N SER A 28 6.60 -17.81 -4.59
CA SER A 28 6.88 -17.27 -3.25
C SER A 28 7.42 -15.84 -3.30
N GLN A 29 8.31 -15.54 -4.25
CA GLN A 29 8.82 -14.18 -4.47
C GLN A 29 7.70 -13.22 -4.89
N LYS A 30 6.82 -13.65 -5.81
CA LYS A 30 5.66 -12.84 -6.23
C LYS A 30 4.75 -12.52 -5.05
N ARG A 31 4.36 -13.53 -4.25
CA ARG A 31 3.50 -13.33 -3.07
C ARG A 31 4.14 -12.42 -2.02
N TRP A 32 5.45 -12.50 -1.85
CA TRP A 32 6.18 -11.59 -0.94
C TRP A 32 6.12 -10.14 -1.44
N LEU A 33 6.37 -9.92 -2.73
CA LEU A 33 6.28 -8.58 -3.34
C LEU A 33 4.86 -8.02 -3.32
N GLU A 34 3.86 -8.84 -3.63
CA GLU A 34 2.46 -8.42 -3.56
C GLU A 34 2.07 -7.98 -2.13
N ARG A 35 2.53 -8.70 -1.10
CA ARG A 35 2.33 -8.28 0.29
C ARG A 35 2.98 -6.93 0.58
N GLN A 36 4.23 -6.72 0.15
CA GLN A 36 4.93 -5.45 0.33
C GLN A 36 4.21 -4.28 -0.38
N LEU A 37 3.76 -4.48 -1.61
CA LEU A 37 3.05 -3.44 -2.37
C LEU A 37 1.70 -3.07 -1.77
N ASN A 38 1.06 -4.00 -1.07
CA ASN A 38 -0.25 -3.81 -0.43
C ASN A 38 -0.15 -3.55 1.08
N ASP A 39 1.05 -3.33 1.60
CA ASP A 39 1.26 -2.97 3.00
C ASP A 39 0.72 -1.54 3.26
N PRO A 40 -0.16 -1.35 4.27
CA PRO A 40 -0.80 -0.06 4.51
C PRO A 40 0.19 1.03 4.92
N PHE A 41 1.30 0.67 5.55
CA PHE A 41 2.35 1.63 5.92
C PHE A 41 3.19 2.02 4.71
N VAL A 42 3.34 1.15 3.71
CA VAL A 42 3.97 1.55 2.43
C VAL A 42 3.09 2.55 1.68
N ALA A 43 1.77 2.33 1.67
CA ALA A 43 0.82 3.29 1.09
C ALA A 43 0.80 4.62 1.86
N ARG A 44 0.77 4.55 3.20
CA ARG A 44 0.82 5.71 4.09
C ARG A 44 2.11 6.50 3.93
N ALA A 45 3.26 5.83 3.92
CA ALA A 45 4.57 6.47 3.74
C ALA A 45 4.63 7.25 2.42
N LYS A 46 4.15 6.67 1.31
CA LYS A 46 4.09 7.38 0.02
C LYS A 46 3.19 8.60 0.06
N ARG A 47 2.02 8.50 0.71
CA ARG A 47 1.07 9.61 0.85
C ARG A 47 1.61 10.73 1.72
N GLU A 48 2.37 10.40 2.76
CA GLU A 48 2.96 11.35 3.71
C GLU A 48 4.38 11.81 3.29
N GLY A 49 4.88 11.36 2.14
CA GLY A 49 6.19 11.77 1.62
C GLY A 49 7.40 11.10 2.30
N TYR A 50 7.17 10.09 3.12
CA TYR A 50 8.25 9.31 3.74
C TYR A 50 8.91 8.35 2.76
N ARG A 51 10.23 8.21 2.86
CA ARG A 51 11.05 7.35 1.98
C ARG A 51 10.75 5.85 2.15
N SER A 52 10.34 5.43 3.35
CA SER A 52 10.07 4.02 3.64
C SER A 52 9.06 3.87 4.79
N ARG A 53 8.47 2.67 4.92
CA ARG A 53 7.58 2.33 6.05
C ARG A 53 8.28 2.35 7.41
N ALA A 54 9.62 2.30 7.44
CA ALA A 54 10.39 2.33 8.70
C ALA A 54 10.33 3.69 9.37
N ALA A 55 9.99 4.76 8.63
CA ALA A 55 9.83 6.10 9.19
C ALA A 55 8.87 6.12 10.39
N PHE A 56 7.73 5.41 10.30
CA PHE A 56 6.77 5.32 11.41
C PHE A 56 7.39 4.73 12.67
N LYS A 57 8.18 3.66 12.52
CA LYS A 57 8.85 3.04 13.65
C LYS A 57 9.94 3.92 14.25
N ILE A 58 10.67 4.65 13.42
CA ILE A 58 11.68 5.60 13.88
C ILE A 58 11.00 6.74 14.65
N ILE A 59 9.88 7.25 14.17
CA ILE A 59 9.07 8.26 14.88
C ILE A 59 8.61 7.71 16.23
N GLU A 60 7.99 6.52 16.28
CA GLU A 60 7.54 5.89 17.53
C GLU A 60 8.69 5.70 18.54
N ILE A 61 9.87 5.25 18.06
CA ILE A 61 11.06 5.09 18.90
C ILE A 61 11.52 6.46 19.40
N ASN A 62 11.55 7.47 18.54
CA ASN A 62 11.96 8.81 18.93
C ASN A 62 11.01 9.39 19.99
N GLU A 63 9.71 9.22 19.84
CA GLU A 63 8.73 9.67 20.84
C GLU A 63 8.92 8.99 22.20
N LYS A 64 9.21 7.69 22.18
CA LYS A 64 9.38 6.90 23.41
C LYS A 64 10.70 7.18 24.13
N PHE A 65 11.78 7.34 23.38
CA PHE A 65 13.13 7.38 23.93
C PHE A 65 13.80 8.75 23.81
N LYS A 66 13.15 9.73 23.14
CA LYS A 66 13.66 11.09 22.90
C LYS A 66 15.11 11.09 22.44
N LEU A 67 15.38 10.29 21.40
CA LEU A 67 16.74 10.04 20.92
C LEU A 67 17.33 11.25 20.18
N PHE A 68 16.47 12.17 19.74
CA PHE A 68 16.81 13.41 19.07
C PHE A 68 16.05 14.57 19.70
#